data_AF-A0A9D6MCB6-F1
#
_entry.id   AF-A0A9D6MCB6-F1
#
_cell.length_a   1.000
_cell.length_b   1.000
_cell.length_c   1.000
_cell.angle_alpha   90.00
_cell.angle_beta   90.00
_cell.angle_gamma   90.00
#
_symmetry.space_group_name_H-M   'P 1'
#
loop_
_entity.id
_entity.type
_entity.pdbx_description
1 polymer ?
#
loop_
_entity_poly.entity_id
_entity_poly.type
_entity_poly.pdbx_seq_one_letter_code
_entity_poly.pdbx_strand_id
1 'polypeptide(L)'
;MSNARANILADFSAWTALSALRSGAPIKARSDVYRLLRGVPFETLFDADRGPIDLTEFDAWHQWAVEELRRLEPLLNVGWAAKLINVYLKTRAYVGREGRINLSGQLHPPIDRGLWDGLRRRFGLGSEVTKRTHCVMRIKDIDQKCYHEIIAGCRLAAVALGCQLIEVEQLWTGTEFPAATKKTARA
;
A
#
# COMPACT_ATOMS: atom_id res chain seq x y z
N MET A 1 20.51 21.69 -11.61
CA MET A 1 19.31 21.63 -12.47
C MET A 1 18.18 21.03 -11.65
N SER A 2 17.03 21.70 -11.52
CA SER A 2 15.90 21.08 -10.83
C SER A 2 15.47 19.85 -11.64
N ASN A 3 15.40 18.69 -11.00
CA ASN A 3 14.90 17.48 -11.65
C ASN A 3 13.37 17.58 -11.68
N ALA A 4 12.83 18.29 -12.67
CA ALA A 4 11.39 18.55 -12.80
C ALA A 4 10.55 17.27 -12.71
N ARG A 5 11.06 16.15 -13.26
CA ARG A 5 10.44 14.83 -13.14
C ARG A 5 10.33 14.36 -11.69
N ALA A 6 11.41 14.46 -10.92
CA ALA A 6 11.43 14.04 -9.51
C ALA A 6 10.43 14.85 -8.67
N ASN A 7 10.32 16.16 -8.93
CA ASN A 7 9.34 17.02 -8.27
C ASN A 7 7.90 16.62 -8.62
N ILE A 8 7.61 16.41 -9.92
CA ILE A 8 6.28 15.95 -10.38
C ILE A 8 5.91 14.62 -9.71
N LEU A 9 6.84 13.66 -9.68
CA LEU A 9 6.59 12.36 -9.06
C LEU A 9 6.39 12.48 -7.56
N ALA A 10 7.17 13.30 -6.85
CA ALA A 10 6.99 13.51 -5.42
C ALA A 10 5.62 14.13 -5.08
N ASP A 11 5.24 15.19 -5.79
CA ASP A 11 3.95 15.87 -5.60
C ASP A 11 2.78 14.98 -5.96
N PHE A 12 2.86 14.27 -7.10
CA PHE A 12 1.81 13.35 -7.53
C PHE A 12 1.66 12.18 -6.56
N SER A 13 2.76 11.67 -6.01
CA SER A 13 2.73 10.58 -5.02
C SER A 13 2.13 10.99 -3.68
N ALA A 14 2.39 12.23 -3.24
CA ALA A 14 1.72 12.78 -2.06
C ALA A 14 0.20 12.94 -2.30
N TRP A 15 -0.17 13.40 -3.50
CA TRP A 15 -1.57 13.50 -3.90
C TRP A 15 -2.26 12.13 -3.97
N THR A 16 -1.65 11.11 -4.59
CA THR A 16 -2.25 9.75 -4.65
C THR A 16 -2.42 9.14 -3.27
N ALA A 17 -1.46 9.32 -2.36
CA ALA A 17 -1.56 8.86 -0.97
C ALA A 17 -2.74 9.53 -0.24
N LEU A 18 -2.90 10.85 -0.38
CA LEU A 18 -4.06 11.57 0.14
C LEU A 18 -5.37 11.06 -0.48
N SER A 19 -5.43 10.89 -1.80
CA SER A 19 -6.62 10.41 -2.52
C SER A 19 -7.00 8.97 -2.17
N ALA A 20 -6.05 8.16 -1.70
CA ALA A 20 -6.30 6.79 -1.26
C ALA A 20 -7.00 6.71 0.11
N LEU A 21 -7.07 7.82 0.84
CA LEU A 21 -7.86 7.96 2.07
C LEU A 21 -9.35 8.14 1.72
N ARG A 22 -10.09 7.04 1.80
CA ARG A 22 -11.54 7.01 1.52
C ARG A 22 -12.36 7.11 2.81
N SER A 23 -13.64 6.75 2.73
CA SER A 23 -14.52 6.65 3.89
C SER A 23 -13.90 5.78 4.99
N GLY A 24 -13.94 6.26 6.23
CA GLY A 24 -13.35 5.62 7.41
C GLY A 24 -11.88 5.96 7.71
N ALA A 25 -11.19 6.74 6.88
CA ALA A 25 -9.87 7.27 7.23
C ALA A 25 -9.98 8.30 8.38
N PRO A 26 -9.09 8.22 9.39
CA PRO A 26 -9.15 9.10 10.58
C PRO A 26 -8.69 10.53 10.28
N ILE A 27 -7.89 10.71 9.24
CA ILE A 27 -7.41 12.00 8.75
C ILE A 27 -7.75 12.15 7.28
N LYS A 28 -8.05 13.37 6.84
CA LYS A 28 -8.40 13.68 5.44
C LYS A 28 -7.92 15.05 4.98
N ALA A 29 -7.49 15.92 5.89
CA ALA A 29 -7.04 17.24 5.49
C ALA A 29 -5.69 17.14 4.78
N ARG A 30 -5.55 17.88 3.67
CA ARG A 30 -4.32 17.96 2.88
C ARG A 30 -3.12 18.37 3.74
N SER A 31 -3.30 19.33 4.64
CA SER A 31 -2.27 19.81 5.56
C SER A 31 -1.71 18.67 6.41
N ASP A 32 -2.59 17.82 6.94
CA ASP A 32 -2.23 16.77 7.89
C ASP A 32 -1.46 15.67 7.17
N VAL A 33 -2.00 15.16 6.06
CA VAL A 33 -1.38 14.08 5.29
C VAL A 33 -0.04 14.50 4.70
N TYR A 34 0.07 15.71 4.14
CA TYR A 34 1.32 16.16 3.53
C TYR A 34 2.38 16.50 4.58
N ARG A 35 1.97 16.97 5.77
CA ARG A 35 2.89 17.13 6.91
C ARG A 35 3.44 15.77 7.34
N LEU A 36 2.58 14.75 7.45
CA LEU A 36 2.98 13.40 7.85
C LEU A 36 3.93 12.74 6.85
N LEU A 37 3.61 12.78 5.56
CA LEU A 37 4.48 12.19 4.53
C LEU A 37 5.86 12.87 4.47
N ARG A 38 5.95 14.17 4.75
CA ARG A 38 7.23 14.89 4.85
C ARG A 38 8.02 14.55 6.12
N GLY A 39 7.38 13.98 7.14
CA GLY A 39 8.05 13.49 8.35
C GLY A 39 8.71 12.12 8.18
N VAL A 40 8.46 11.43 7.07
CA VAL A 40 9.05 10.11 6.78
C VAL A 40 10.32 10.28 5.92
N PRO A 41 11.48 9.75 6.33
CA PRO A 41 12.77 9.82 5.64
C PRO A 41 12.84 8.90 4.41
N PHE A 42 11.99 9.19 3.42
CA PHE A 42 11.93 8.46 2.17
C PHE A 42 13.22 8.56 1.34
N GLU A 43 14.00 9.64 1.51
CA GLU A 43 15.26 9.87 0.82
C GLU A 43 16.24 8.70 0.97
N THR A 44 16.22 8.00 2.10
CA THR A 44 17.06 6.81 2.34
C THR A 44 16.76 5.64 1.38
N LEU A 45 15.54 5.57 0.84
CA LEU A 45 15.16 4.61 -0.20
C LEU A 45 15.49 5.11 -1.60
N PHE A 46 15.59 6.44 -1.77
CA PHE A 46 15.82 7.08 -3.06
C PHE A 46 17.28 7.45 -3.34
N ASP A 47 18.14 7.29 -2.35
CA ASP A 47 19.58 7.54 -2.41
C ASP A 47 20.30 6.37 -3.09
N ALA A 48 20.63 6.54 -4.36
CA ALA A 48 21.28 5.53 -5.19
C ALA A 48 22.69 5.15 -4.69
N ASP A 49 23.36 6.04 -3.95
CA ASP A 49 24.73 5.83 -3.47
C ASP A 49 24.80 4.80 -2.31
N ARG A 50 23.64 4.46 -1.72
CA ARG A 50 23.52 3.41 -0.69
C ARG A 50 23.53 1.99 -1.23
N GLY A 51 23.58 1.82 -2.55
CA GLY A 51 23.59 0.51 -3.20
C GLY A 51 22.22 -0.19 -3.17
N PRO A 52 22.17 -1.50 -3.52
CA PRO A 52 20.94 -2.27 -3.54
C PRO A 52 20.26 -2.34 -2.18
N ILE A 53 18.93 -2.40 -2.16
CA ILE A 53 18.14 -2.67 -0.95
C ILE A 53 17.61 -4.10 -0.97
N ASP A 54 17.77 -4.83 0.13
CA ASP A 54 17.19 -6.14 0.31
C ASP A 54 15.85 -6.09 1.07
N LEU A 55 15.20 -7.24 1.15
CA LEU A 55 13.90 -7.39 1.79
C LEU A 55 13.95 -7.11 3.30
N THR A 56 15.02 -7.53 3.97
CA THR A 56 15.17 -7.38 5.42
C THR A 56 15.36 -5.92 5.78
N GLU A 57 16.18 -5.19 5.02
CA GLU A 57 16.37 -3.75 5.17
C GLU A 57 15.07 -2.99 4.88
N PHE A 58 14.36 -3.33 3.79
CA PHE A 58 13.09 -2.69 3.47
C PHE A 58 12.01 -2.94 4.53
N ASP A 59 11.85 -4.17 5.00
CA ASP A 59 10.87 -4.53 6.02
C ASP A 59 11.14 -3.77 7.34
N ALA A 60 12.41 -3.65 7.74
CA ALA A 60 12.81 -2.89 8.93
C ALA A 60 12.54 -1.39 8.77
N TRP A 61 12.89 -0.80 7.61
CA TRP A 61 12.58 0.59 7.31
C TRP A 61 11.07 0.84 7.30
N HIS A 62 10.30 -0.06 6.68
CA HIS A 62 8.84 0.07 6.53
C HIS A 62 8.14 0.03 7.88
N GLN A 63 8.50 -0.95 8.72
CA GLN A 63 7.98 -1.03 10.08
C GLN A 63 8.25 0.25 10.86
N TRP A 64 9.49 0.73 10.87
CA TRP A 64 9.85 1.97 11.55
C TRP A 64 9.05 3.17 10.99
N ALA A 65 8.88 3.28 9.67
CA ALA A 65 8.14 4.38 9.06
C ALA A 65 6.64 4.35 9.44
N VAL A 66 6.05 3.15 9.53
CA VAL A 66 4.67 2.97 10.02
C VAL A 66 4.54 3.41 11.47
N GLU A 67 5.46 2.99 12.34
CA GLU A 67 5.47 3.37 13.75
C GLU A 67 5.66 4.88 13.92
N GLU A 68 6.55 5.50 13.14
CA GLU A 68 6.80 6.94 13.17
C GLU A 68 5.58 7.75 12.72
N LEU A 69 4.89 7.33 11.65
CA LEU A 69 3.64 7.96 11.23
C LEU A 69 2.57 7.91 12.33
N ARG A 70 2.47 6.79 13.05
CA ARG A 70 1.52 6.64 14.16
C ARG A 70 1.92 7.47 15.37
N ARG A 71 3.23 7.66 15.61
CA ARG A 71 3.73 8.56 16.65
C ARG A 71 3.39 10.02 16.34
N LEU A 72 3.50 10.42 15.08
CA LEU A 72 3.19 11.78 14.60
C LEU A 72 1.68 12.05 14.49
N GLU A 73 0.87 11.01 14.27
CA GLU A 73 -0.59 11.06 14.19
C GLU A 73 -1.22 9.83 14.87
N PRO A 74 -1.51 9.91 16.18
CA PRO A 74 -2.03 8.79 16.95
C PRO A 74 -3.40 8.26 16.51
N LEU A 75 -4.16 9.00 15.71
CA LEU A 75 -5.42 8.51 15.16
C LEU A 75 -5.22 7.45 14.06
N LEU A 76 -4.01 7.34 13.50
CA LEU A 76 -3.66 6.28 12.55
C LEU A 76 -3.38 4.97 13.29
N ASN A 77 -4.08 3.91 12.87
CA ASN A 77 -3.62 2.53 13.13
C ASN A 77 -2.59 2.10 12.09
N VAL A 78 -2.04 0.90 12.30
CA VAL A 78 -1.04 0.29 11.41
C VAL A 78 -1.56 0.19 9.98
N GLY A 79 -2.81 -0.23 9.79
CA GLY A 79 -3.41 -0.37 8.46
C GLY A 79 -3.41 0.94 7.65
N TRP A 80 -3.87 2.04 8.24
CA TRP A 80 -3.91 3.34 7.56
C TRP A 80 -2.52 3.94 7.33
N ALA A 81 -1.62 3.85 8.31
CA ALA A 81 -0.25 4.33 8.18
C ALA A 81 0.51 3.58 7.08
N ALA A 82 0.45 2.24 7.09
CA ALA A 82 1.05 1.40 6.06
C ALA A 82 0.45 1.67 4.68
N LYS A 83 -0.87 1.88 4.58
CA LYS A 83 -1.51 2.23 3.30
C LYS A 83 -0.96 3.54 2.73
N LEU A 84 -0.78 4.58 3.54
CA LEU A 84 -0.21 5.85 3.09
C LEU A 84 1.20 5.68 2.50
N ILE A 85 2.06 4.97 3.23
CA ILE A 85 3.42 4.66 2.79
C ILE A 85 3.40 3.85 1.49
N ASN A 86 2.60 2.78 1.42
CA ASN A 86 2.57 1.88 0.27
C ASN A 86 2.06 2.57 -1.00
N VAL A 87 1.04 3.44 -0.89
CA VAL A 87 0.55 4.20 -2.06
C VAL A 87 1.58 5.22 -2.53
N TYR A 88 2.24 5.91 -1.59
CA TYR A 88 3.30 6.85 -1.92
C TYR A 88 4.47 6.15 -2.64
N LEU A 89 4.96 5.03 -2.09
CA LEU A 89 6.06 4.25 -2.68
C LEU A 89 5.67 3.59 -4.00
N LYS A 90 4.46 3.06 -4.15
CA LYS A 90 3.97 2.55 -5.43
C LYS A 90 4.11 3.62 -6.52
N THR A 91 3.71 4.85 -6.21
CA THR A 91 3.70 5.93 -7.20
C THR A 91 5.14 6.37 -7.55
N ARG A 92 6.02 6.55 -6.55
CA ARG A 92 7.41 6.96 -6.81
C ARG A 92 8.30 5.83 -7.34
N ALA A 93 8.38 4.73 -6.61
CA ALA A 93 9.35 3.68 -6.88
C ALA A 93 8.88 2.69 -7.95
N TYR A 94 7.62 2.22 -7.89
CA TYR A 94 7.13 1.27 -8.89
C TYR A 94 6.76 1.96 -10.22
N VAL A 95 5.88 2.97 -10.19
CA VAL A 95 5.44 3.69 -11.40
C VAL A 95 6.49 4.67 -11.89
N GLY A 96 7.06 5.48 -10.99
CA GLY A 96 8.07 6.48 -11.32
C GLY A 96 9.45 5.91 -11.64
N ARG A 97 9.71 4.65 -11.27
CA ARG A 97 11.00 3.94 -11.37
C ARG A 97 12.12 4.65 -10.60
N GLU A 98 11.79 5.26 -9.47
CA GLU A 98 12.76 5.93 -8.61
C GLU A 98 13.31 5.01 -7.51
N GLY A 99 14.57 5.25 -7.16
CA GLY A 99 15.20 4.76 -5.94
C GLY A 99 16.24 3.67 -6.12
N ARG A 100 16.63 3.07 -4.99
CA ARG A 100 17.71 2.10 -4.91
C ARG A 100 17.43 0.87 -5.78
N ILE A 101 18.51 0.22 -6.22
CA ILE A 101 18.43 -1.05 -6.95
C ILE A 101 17.62 -2.04 -6.11
N ASN A 102 16.71 -2.78 -6.76
CA ASN A 102 15.76 -3.74 -6.19
C ASN A 102 14.60 -3.15 -5.36
N LEU A 103 14.52 -1.84 -5.13
CA LEU A 103 13.45 -1.25 -4.29
C LEU A 103 12.05 -1.64 -4.77
N SER A 104 11.77 -1.57 -6.07
CA SER A 104 10.45 -1.90 -6.62
C SER A 104 9.99 -3.33 -6.29
N GLY A 105 10.94 -4.27 -6.19
CA GLY A 105 10.67 -5.67 -5.88
C GLY A 105 10.35 -5.93 -4.41
N GLN A 106 10.71 -5.02 -3.50
CA GLN A 106 10.46 -5.15 -2.06
C GLN A 106 9.11 -4.54 -1.62
N LEU A 107 8.48 -3.72 -2.48
CA LEU A 107 7.34 -2.91 -2.07
C LEU A 107 6.12 -3.76 -1.66
N HIS A 108 5.50 -3.35 -0.55
CA HIS A 108 4.24 -3.90 -0.08
C HIS A 108 3.04 -3.33 -0.86
N PRO A 109 2.02 -4.15 -1.21
CA PRO A 109 0.80 -3.63 -1.84
C PRO A 109 0.02 -2.74 -0.86
N PRO A 110 -0.67 -1.69 -1.34
CA PRO A 110 -1.67 -0.99 -0.55
C PRO A 110 -2.81 -1.94 -0.15
N ILE A 111 -3.00 -2.16 1.15
CA ILE A 111 -4.06 -3.04 1.65
C ILE A 111 -5.37 -2.23 1.72
N ASP A 112 -6.38 -2.69 0.99
CA ASP A 112 -7.74 -2.19 1.13
C ASP A 112 -8.78 -3.27 0.79
N ARG A 113 -10.06 -2.90 0.88
CA ARG A 113 -11.17 -3.82 0.62
C ARG A 113 -11.15 -4.39 -0.80
N GLY A 114 -10.78 -3.60 -1.80
CA GLY A 114 -10.74 -4.06 -3.19
C GLY A 114 -9.69 -5.15 -3.38
N LEU A 115 -8.53 -5.00 -2.74
CA LEU A 115 -7.47 -6.01 -2.79
C LEU A 115 -7.89 -7.29 -2.05
N TRP A 116 -8.49 -7.15 -0.86
CA TRP A 116 -9.02 -8.29 -0.10
C TRP A 116 -10.08 -9.08 -0.86
N ASP A 117 -11.05 -8.38 -1.45
CA ASP A 117 -12.10 -9.02 -2.23
C ASP A 117 -11.52 -9.74 -3.46
N GLY A 118 -10.50 -9.15 -4.10
CA GLY A 118 -9.75 -9.77 -5.19
C GLY A 118 -9.00 -11.04 -4.78
N LEU A 119 -8.25 -10.98 -3.67
CA LEU A 119 -7.55 -12.13 -3.10
C LEU A 119 -8.52 -13.27 -2.74
N ARG A 120 -9.63 -12.93 -2.08
CA ARG A 120 -10.68 -13.90 -1.74
C ARG A 120 -11.27 -14.55 -2.99
N ARG A 121 -11.58 -13.75 -4.01
CA ARG A 121 -12.12 -14.25 -5.29
C ARG A 121 -11.13 -15.17 -6.00
N ARG A 122 -9.85 -14.81 -6.03
CA ARG A 122 -8.80 -15.54 -6.76
C ARG A 122 -8.39 -16.87 -6.11
N PHE A 123 -8.31 -16.90 -4.77
CA PHE A 123 -7.78 -18.03 -4.02
C PHE A 123 -8.85 -18.83 -3.26
N GLY A 124 -10.07 -18.33 -3.16
CA GLY A 124 -11.17 -18.99 -2.44
C GLY A 124 -11.03 -18.92 -0.92
N LEU A 125 -12.16 -19.07 -0.23
CA LEU A 125 -12.21 -19.15 1.23
C LEU A 125 -11.47 -20.40 1.73
N GLY A 126 -10.60 -20.24 2.73
CA GLY A 126 -9.88 -21.35 3.37
C GLY A 126 -8.52 -21.69 2.77
N SER A 127 -8.14 -21.04 1.66
CA SER A 127 -6.74 -21.05 1.19
C SER A 127 -5.81 -20.40 2.22
N GLU A 128 -4.56 -20.82 2.27
CA GLU A 128 -3.56 -20.23 3.17
C GLU A 128 -3.40 -18.71 2.94
N VAL A 129 -3.46 -18.28 1.67
CA VAL A 129 -3.48 -16.87 1.29
C VAL A 129 -4.63 -16.13 1.98
N THR A 130 -5.87 -16.65 1.91
CA THR A 130 -7.01 -15.95 2.51
C THR A 130 -7.01 -16.03 4.02
N LYS A 131 -6.61 -17.16 4.62
CA LYS A 131 -6.47 -17.31 6.09
C LYS A 131 -5.54 -16.24 6.68
N ARG A 132 -4.43 -15.95 6.01
CA ARG A 132 -3.46 -14.94 6.45
C ARG A 132 -3.91 -13.51 6.14
N THR A 133 -4.30 -13.26 4.89
CA THR A 133 -4.68 -11.90 4.46
C THR A 133 -5.97 -11.39 5.09
N HIS A 134 -6.83 -12.27 5.60
CA HIS A 134 -8.09 -11.90 6.24
C HIS A 134 -8.11 -12.16 7.75
N CYS A 135 -6.97 -11.98 8.45
CA CYS A 135 -6.92 -12.01 9.92
C CYS A 135 -7.85 -10.95 10.56
N VAL A 136 -8.20 -9.90 9.82
CA VAL A 136 -9.20 -8.90 10.19
C VAL A 136 -10.06 -8.53 8.98
N MET A 137 -11.21 -7.91 9.23
CA MET A 137 -12.20 -7.56 8.20
C MET A 137 -12.13 -6.11 7.73
N ARG A 138 -11.46 -5.22 8.48
CA ARG A 138 -11.39 -3.79 8.17
C ARG A 138 -9.97 -3.30 8.41
N ILE A 139 -9.53 -2.39 7.54
CA ILE A 139 -8.21 -1.74 7.65
C ILE A 139 -7.98 -1.12 9.04
N LYS A 140 -9.06 -0.63 9.67
CA LYS A 140 -8.97 0.03 10.96
C LYS A 140 -8.65 -0.90 12.13
N ASP A 141 -8.83 -2.21 11.92
CA ASP A 141 -8.64 -3.25 12.91
C ASP A 141 -7.24 -3.90 12.76
N ILE A 142 -6.39 -3.44 11.83
CA ILE A 142 -5.03 -3.96 11.61
C ILE A 142 -4.08 -3.44 12.70
N ASP A 143 -3.44 -4.36 13.42
CA ASP A 143 -2.28 -4.14 14.27
C ASP A 143 -0.98 -4.62 13.60
N GLN A 144 0.16 -4.54 14.29
CA GLN A 144 1.46 -4.91 13.71
C GLN A 144 1.54 -6.40 13.34
N LYS A 145 1.01 -7.27 14.21
CA LYS A 145 1.04 -8.72 13.99
C LYS A 145 0.17 -9.10 12.78
N CYS A 146 -1.05 -8.59 12.71
CA CYS A 146 -1.94 -8.85 11.59
C CYS A 146 -1.40 -8.20 10.30
N TYR A 147 -0.74 -7.04 10.36
CA TYR A 147 -0.05 -6.48 9.19
C TYR A 147 1.01 -7.46 8.63
N HIS A 148 1.87 -8.02 9.49
CA HIS A 148 2.87 -9.01 9.07
C HIS A 148 2.21 -10.27 8.48
N GLU A 149 1.14 -10.78 9.09
CA GLU A 149 0.39 -11.92 8.54
C GLU A 149 -0.21 -11.59 7.17
N ILE A 150 -0.77 -10.39 6.98
CA ILE A 150 -1.31 -9.98 5.68
C ILE A 150 -0.21 -9.93 4.62
N ILE A 151 0.94 -9.32 4.94
CA ILE A 151 2.06 -9.26 4.00
C ILE A 151 2.60 -10.66 3.69
N ALA A 152 2.70 -11.56 4.67
CA ALA A 152 3.06 -12.96 4.43
C ALA A 152 2.06 -13.66 3.50
N GLY A 153 0.75 -13.45 3.70
CA GLY A 153 -0.29 -13.94 2.79
C GLY A 153 -0.17 -13.38 1.37
N CYS A 154 0.16 -12.09 1.23
CA CYS A 154 0.43 -11.47 -0.07
C CYS A 154 1.69 -12.04 -0.73
N ARG A 155 2.74 -12.38 0.03
CA ARG A 155 3.94 -13.05 -0.52
C ARG A 155 3.60 -14.44 -1.07
N LEU A 156 2.77 -15.21 -0.37
CA LEU A 156 2.25 -16.48 -0.89
C LEU A 156 1.46 -16.29 -2.20
N ALA A 157 0.62 -15.24 -2.26
CA ALA A 157 -0.12 -14.90 -3.47
C ALA A 157 0.82 -14.52 -4.63
N ALA A 158 1.85 -13.71 -4.36
CA ALA A 158 2.83 -13.29 -5.36
C ALA A 158 3.58 -14.48 -5.97
N VAL A 159 4.02 -15.43 -5.13
CA VAL A 159 4.63 -16.69 -5.57
C VAL A 159 3.68 -17.49 -6.46
N ALA A 160 2.42 -17.65 -6.05
CA ALA A 160 1.43 -18.39 -6.82
C ALA A 160 1.04 -17.72 -8.16
N LEU A 161 1.23 -16.41 -8.28
CA LEU A 161 0.98 -15.63 -9.49
C LEU A 161 2.23 -15.43 -10.35
N GLY A 162 3.42 -15.79 -9.85
CA GLY A 162 4.69 -15.53 -10.54
C GLY A 162 5.00 -14.04 -10.71
N CYS A 163 4.63 -13.20 -9.74
CA CYS A 163 4.79 -11.75 -9.80
C CYS A 163 5.52 -11.16 -8.59
N GLN A 164 5.89 -9.89 -8.64
CA GLN A 164 6.43 -9.16 -7.48
C GLN A 164 5.35 -8.95 -6.41
N LEU A 165 5.75 -8.71 -5.16
CA LEU A 165 4.81 -8.53 -4.04
C LEU A 165 3.82 -7.38 -4.26
N ILE A 166 4.29 -6.24 -4.77
CA ILE A 166 3.45 -5.10 -5.14
C ILE A 166 2.43 -5.44 -6.24
N GLU A 167 2.77 -6.36 -7.14
CA GLU A 167 1.95 -6.73 -8.31
C GLU A 167 0.78 -7.63 -7.97
N VAL A 168 0.66 -8.09 -6.72
CA VAL A 168 -0.57 -8.71 -6.19
C VAL A 168 -1.75 -7.74 -6.33
N GLU A 169 -1.48 -6.43 -6.42
CA GLU A 169 -2.48 -5.40 -6.70
C GLU A 169 -3.17 -5.55 -8.07
N GLN A 170 -2.66 -6.41 -8.98
CA GLN A 170 -3.41 -6.80 -10.19
C GLN A 170 -4.79 -7.42 -9.87
N LEU A 171 -4.97 -7.92 -8.65
CA LEU A 171 -6.26 -8.44 -8.15
C LEU A 171 -7.19 -7.34 -7.62
N TRP A 172 -6.76 -6.08 -7.56
CA TRP A 172 -7.54 -4.98 -6.98
C TRP A 172 -8.82 -4.73 -7.76
N THR A 173 -9.96 -4.91 -7.09
CA THR A 173 -11.29 -4.76 -7.71
C THR A 173 -11.83 -3.33 -7.67
N GLY A 174 -11.04 -2.35 -7.19
CA GLY A 174 -11.50 -0.98 -6.95
C GLY A 174 -11.84 -0.18 -8.20
N THR A 175 -11.51 -0.68 -9.39
CA THR A 175 -11.87 -0.14 -10.71
C THR A 175 -13.04 -0.89 -11.36
N GLU A 176 -13.54 -1.97 -10.75
CA GLU A 176 -14.65 -2.74 -11.32
C GLU A 176 -15.95 -1.93 -11.23
N PHE A 177 -16.58 -1.69 -12.37
CA PHE A 177 -17.93 -1.14 -12.44
C PHE A 177 -18.92 -2.30 -12.36
N PRO A 178 -19.87 -2.31 -11.40
CA PRO A 178 -20.95 -3.28 -11.43
C PRO A 178 -21.70 -3.15 -12.76
N ALA A 179 -21.86 -4.25 -13.49
CA ALA A 179 -22.72 -4.27 -14.65
C ALA A 179 -24.11 -3.76 -14.23
N ALA A 180 -24.65 -2.76 -14.94
CA ALA A 180 -25.95 -2.20 -14.63
C ALA A 180 -26.97 -3.33 -14.59
N THR A 181 -27.53 -3.60 -13.41
CA THR A 181 -28.67 -4.50 -13.27
C THR A 181 -29.80 -3.88 -14.07
N LYS A 182 -30.17 -4.52 -15.19
CA LYS A 182 -31.39 -4.18 -15.93
C LYS A 182 -32.54 -4.24 -14.93
N LYS A 183 -33.04 -3.07 -14.52
CA LYS A 183 -34.31 -3.00 -13.79
C LYS A 183 -35.35 -3.62 -14.71
N THR A 184 -35.81 -4.82 -14.38
CA THR A 184 -37.04 -5.37 -14.94
C THR A 184 -38.14 -4.37 -14.58
N ALA A 185 -38.64 -3.67 -15.59
CA ALA A 185 -39.83 -2.85 -15.45
C ALA A 185 -40.95 -3.77 -14.95
N ARG A 186 -41.48 -3.48 -13.76
CA ARG A 186 -42.75 -4.05 -13.32
C ARG A 186 -43.82 -3.48 -14.24
N ALA A 187 -44.47 -4.37 -14.99
CA ALA A 187 -45.76 -4.12 -15.63
C ALA A 187 -46.87 -4.04 -14.58
#